data_AF-J9AL65-F1
#
_entry.id   AF-J9AL65-F1
#
_cell.length_a   1.000
_cell.length_b   1.000
_cell.length_c   1.000
_cell.angle_alpha   90.00
_cell.angle_beta   90.00
_cell.angle_gamma   90.00
#
_symmetry.space_group_name_H-M   'P 1'
#
loop_
_entity.id
_entity.type
_entity.pdbx_description
1 polymer ?
#
loop_
_entity_poly.entity_id
_entity_poly.type
_entity_poly.pdbx_seq_one_letter_code
_entity_poly.pdbx_strand_id
1 'polypeptide(L)'
;MHHTIYLFILSQLITDAVICTSEEPEVTFEQLYKYGKNEYTNGNWNDCIAFFLRSIEDFDYFIDENVWCREKCARQHKINRQTELKDAGEDIAEIVMMYTNAQHALCLFRCKNDRLTSMRPPVNDPDVLEEFQARKPYQYLQICYWKQKDLASAVRSAYTYLVANPKDQETLDNLAFYMEQNGYNEDMLIDARQMKYEVNEYHAFG
;
A
#
# COMPACT_ATOMS: atom_id res chain seq x y z
N MET A 1 -46.14 16.31 30.66
CA MET A 1 -44.71 16.08 30.95
C MET A 1 -44.10 14.86 30.23
N HIS A 2 -44.71 14.35 29.15
CA HIS A 2 -44.15 13.21 28.39
C HIS A 2 -43.80 13.51 26.93
N HIS A 3 -44.25 14.64 26.36
CA HIS A 3 -43.90 15.00 24.97
C HIS A 3 -42.55 15.72 24.83
N THR A 4 -42.05 16.38 25.87
CA THR A 4 -40.74 17.05 25.85
C THR A 4 -39.56 16.11 26.10
N ILE A 5 -39.80 14.88 26.55
CA ILE A 5 -38.75 13.87 26.78
C ILE A 5 -38.38 13.16 25.47
N TYR A 6 -39.34 12.98 24.55
CA TYR A 6 -39.10 12.33 23.25
C TYR A 6 -38.24 13.16 22.29
N LEU A 7 -38.23 14.49 22.43
CA LEU A 7 -37.41 15.38 21.60
C LEU A 7 -35.93 15.42 22.01
N PHE A 8 -35.59 14.99 23.22
CA PHE A 8 -34.20 14.92 23.70
C PHE A 8 -33.54 13.56 23.49
N ILE A 9 -34.31 12.49 23.24
CA ILE A 9 -33.78 11.16 22.94
C ILE A 9 -33.44 11.01 21.44
N LEU A 10 -33.94 11.90 20.58
CA LEU A 10 -33.61 11.91 19.15
C LEU A 10 -32.33 12.69 18.80
N SER A 11 -31.68 13.36 19.76
CA SER A 11 -30.47 14.16 19.51
C SER A 11 -29.18 13.59 20.12
N GLN A 12 -29.22 12.37 20.69
CA GLN A 12 -28.03 11.68 21.19
C GLN A 12 -28.09 10.21 20.78
N LEU A 13 -27.52 9.91 19.61
CA LEU A 13 -26.83 8.66 19.23
C LEU A 13 -26.70 8.58 17.70
N ILE A 14 -26.19 9.64 17.09
CA ILE A 14 -25.40 9.51 15.86
C ILE A 14 -24.06 10.20 16.16
N THR A 15 -23.41 9.76 17.23
CA THR A 15 -21.96 9.66 17.16
C THR A 15 -21.71 8.35 16.45
N ASP A 16 -21.79 8.40 15.12
CA ASP A 16 -21.10 7.39 14.33
C ASP A 16 -19.65 7.53 14.76
N ALA A 17 -19.21 6.61 15.62
CA ALA A 17 -17.82 6.28 15.68
C ALA A 17 -17.47 5.97 14.23
N VAL A 18 -16.71 6.88 13.59
CA VAL A 18 -16.11 6.67 12.29
C VAL A 18 -15.14 5.50 12.48
N ILE A 19 -15.70 4.30 12.35
CA ILE A 19 -14.95 3.07 12.22
C ILE A 19 -14.41 3.15 10.79
N CYS A 20 -13.17 3.60 10.71
CA CYS A 20 -12.35 3.58 9.51
C CYS A 20 -12.36 2.15 8.91
N THR A 21 -12.90 1.98 7.70
CA THR A 21 -12.24 1.36 6.50
C THR A 21 -13.25 1.15 5.35
N SER A 22 -12.72 1.13 4.11
CA SER A 22 -13.30 0.69 2.82
C SER A 22 -14.49 1.42 2.17
N GLU A 23 -14.73 2.71 2.42
CA GLU A 23 -16.00 3.34 2.04
C GLU A 23 -16.32 3.47 0.53
N GLU A 24 -15.36 3.34 -0.38
CA GLU A 24 -15.67 3.40 -1.83
C GLU A 24 -14.79 2.40 -2.59
N PRO A 25 -15.31 1.19 -2.89
CA PRO A 25 -14.51 0.20 -3.60
C PRO A 25 -14.11 0.64 -5.00
N GLU A 26 -14.84 1.58 -5.61
CA GLU A 26 -14.62 2.06 -6.99
C GLU A 26 -13.46 3.06 -7.13
N VAL A 27 -13.02 3.69 -6.03
CA VAL A 27 -11.96 4.70 -6.10
C VAL A 27 -10.61 4.02 -5.90
N THR A 28 -9.82 3.91 -6.97
CA THR A 28 -8.53 3.20 -6.95
C THR A 28 -7.40 4.06 -6.42
N PHE A 29 -6.29 3.42 -6.01
CA PHE A 29 -5.06 4.11 -5.62
C PHE A 29 -4.56 5.06 -6.71
N GLU A 30 -4.76 4.74 -8.00
CA GLU A 30 -4.40 5.60 -9.13
C GLU A 30 -5.20 6.92 -9.12
N GLN A 31 -6.51 6.84 -8.86
CA GLN A 31 -7.38 8.01 -8.76
C GLN A 31 -7.07 8.83 -7.51
N LEU A 32 -6.92 8.17 -6.36
CA LEU A 32 -6.56 8.83 -5.10
C LEU A 32 -5.21 9.53 -5.20
N TYR A 33 -4.23 8.90 -5.84
CA TYR A 33 -2.93 9.48 -6.08
C TYR A 33 -3.00 10.70 -7.01
N LYS A 34 -3.84 10.66 -8.04
CA LYS A 34 -4.12 11.83 -8.88
C LYS A 34 -4.77 12.97 -8.07
N TYR A 35 -5.74 12.66 -7.21
CA TYR A 35 -6.36 13.67 -6.33
C TYR A 35 -5.33 14.26 -5.37
N GLY A 36 -4.47 13.44 -4.76
CA GLY A 36 -3.37 13.91 -3.91
C GLY A 36 -2.42 14.87 -4.63
N LYS A 37 -2.03 14.56 -5.89
CA LYS A 37 -1.21 15.47 -6.72
C LYS A 37 -1.92 16.78 -7.05
N ASN A 38 -3.24 16.75 -7.27
CA ASN A 38 -4.02 17.97 -7.49
C ASN A 38 -4.04 18.84 -6.23
N GLU A 39 -4.34 18.26 -5.06
CA GLU A 39 -4.39 19.00 -3.80
C GLU A 39 -3.02 19.52 -3.37
N TYR A 40 -1.94 18.76 -3.65
CA TYR A 40 -0.57 19.22 -3.52
C TYR A 40 -0.32 20.50 -4.33
N THR A 41 -0.76 20.52 -5.59
CA THR A 41 -0.60 21.66 -6.50
C THR A 41 -1.44 22.86 -6.05
N ASN A 42 -2.65 22.60 -5.53
CA ASN A 42 -3.56 23.62 -5.02
C ASN A 42 -3.12 24.21 -3.67
N GLY A 43 -2.15 23.59 -2.98
CA GLY A 43 -1.72 23.98 -1.64
C GLY A 43 -2.71 23.60 -0.54
N ASN A 44 -3.62 22.67 -0.82
CA ASN A 44 -4.58 22.14 0.15
C ASN A 44 -3.90 20.99 0.92
N TRP A 45 -3.07 21.34 1.90
CA TRP A 45 -2.16 20.37 2.53
C TRP A 45 -2.86 19.28 3.35
N ASN A 46 -4.01 19.57 3.97
CA ASN A 46 -4.80 18.56 4.69
C ASN A 46 -5.31 17.46 3.74
N ASP A 47 -5.93 17.86 2.63
CA ASP A 47 -6.49 16.93 1.67
C ASP A 47 -5.37 16.22 0.88
N CYS A 48 -4.26 16.91 0.62
CA CYS A 48 -3.04 16.27 0.11
C CYS A 48 -2.64 15.05 0.97
N ILE A 49 -2.53 15.23 2.29
CA ILE A 49 -2.18 14.16 3.22
C ILE A 49 -3.23 13.05 3.17
N ALA A 50 -4.51 13.40 3.26
CA ALA A 50 -5.60 12.45 3.28
C ALA A 50 -5.63 11.56 2.03
N PHE A 51 -5.51 12.16 0.84
CA PHE A 51 -5.52 11.42 -0.42
C PHE A 51 -4.29 10.53 -0.61
N PHE A 52 -3.08 10.99 -0.24
CA PHE A 52 -1.89 10.15 -0.34
C PHE A 52 -1.88 8.99 0.66
N LEU A 53 -2.38 9.19 1.89
CA LEU A 53 -2.51 8.09 2.84
C LEU A 53 -3.53 7.05 2.35
N ARG A 54 -4.68 7.50 1.86
CA ARG A 54 -5.71 6.60 1.31
C ARG A 54 -5.24 5.87 0.06
N SER A 55 -4.44 6.52 -0.80
CA SER A 55 -3.86 5.86 -1.98
C SER A 55 -2.83 4.80 -1.60
N ILE A 56 -2.01 5.05 -0.58
CA ILE A 56 -1.09 4.06 0.00
C ILE A 56 -1.84 2.85 0.55
N GLU A 57 -2.89 3.06 1.32
CA GLU A 57 -3.71 1.97 1.90
C GLU A 57 -4.35 1.12 0.79
N ASP A 58 -4.91 1.76 -0.23
CA ASP A 58 -5.52 1.06 -1.35
C ASP A 58 -4.49 0.28 -2.20
N PHE A 59 -3.30 0.83 -2.37
CA PHE A 59 -2.19 0.14 -3.03
C PHE A 59 -1.75 -1.10 -2.24
N ASP A 60 -1.69 -1.01 -0.92
CA ASP A 60 -1.32 -2.16 -0.06
C ASP A 60 -2.35 -3.29 -0.20
N TYR A 61 -3.64 -2.95 -0.22
CA TYR A 61 -4.70 -3.92 -0.53
C TYR A 61 -4.50 -4.56 -1.90
N PHE A 62 -4.21 -3.78 -2.94
CA PHE A 62 -3.95 -4.30 -4.29
C PHE A 62 -2.77 -5.29 -4.32
N ILE A 63 -1.68 -4.99 -3.60
CA ILE A 63 -0.51 -5.87 -3.49
C ILE A 63 -0.88 -7.16 -2.74
N ASP A 64 -1.58 -7.05 -1.62
CA ASP A 64 -1.99 -8.21 -0.81
C ASP A 64 -2.86 -9.18 -1.61
N GLU A 65 -3.79 -8.67 -2.43
CA GLU A 65 -4.61 -9.49 -3.31
C GLU A 65 -3.78 -10.24 -4.37
N ASN A 66 -2.78 -9.59 -4.93
CA ASN A 66 -1.86 -10.23 -5.88
C ASN A 66 -0.97 -11.28 -5.19
N VAL A 67 -0.45 -11.00 -4.00
CA VAL A 67 0.36 -11.93 -3.20
C VAL A 67 -0.47 -13.15 -2.84
N TRP A 68 -1.69 -12.95 -2.36
CA TRP A 68 -2.60 -14.04 -2.01
C TRP A 68 -2.84 -15.00 -3.19
N CYS A 69 -3.11 -14.45 -4.38
CA CYS A 69 -3.26 -15.26 -5.58
C CYS A 69 -2.00 -16.04 -5.94
N ARG A 70 -0.82 -15.41 -5.83
CA ARG A 70 0.47 -16.08 -6.08
C ARG A 70 0.69 -17.23 -5.11
N GLU A 71 0.49 -17.01 -3.81
CA GLU A 71 0.69 -18.06 -2.81
C GLU A 71 -0.28 -19.23 -2.96
N LYS A 72 -1.57 -18.93 -3.13
CA LYS A 72 -2.62 -19.94 -3.35
C LYS A 72 -2.27 -20.82 -4.56
N CYS A 73 -1.96 -20.20 -5.69
CA CYS A 73 -1.68 -20.91 -6.93
C CYS A 73 -0.33 -21.62 -6.91
N ALA A 74 0.69 -21.09 -6.22
CA ALA A 74 1.97 -21.76 -6.03
C ALA A 74 1.83 -23.04 -5.18
N ARG A 75 1.03 -22.99 -4.10
CA ARG A 75 0.71 -24.18 -3.28
C ARG A 75 0.02 -25.25 -4.13
N GLN A 76 -0.99 -24.87 -4.91
CA GLN A 76 -1.68 -25.80 -5.81
C GLN A 76 -0.77 -26.37 -6.90
N HIS A 77 0.08 -25.53 -7.51
CA HIS A 77 1.03 -25.96 -8.55
C HIS A 77 2.02 -26.98 -8.01
N LYS A 78 2.55 -26.77 -6.80
CA LYS A 78 3.47 -27.72 -6.15
C LYS A 78 2.82 -29.09 -5.95
N ILE A 79 1.56 -29.11 -5.48
CA ILE A 79 0.80 -30.35 -5.28
C ILE A 79 0.56 -31.05 -6.63
N ASN A 80 0.02 -30.32 -7.62
CA ASN A 80 -0.29 -30.88 -8.94
C ASN A 80 0.98 -31.41 -9.61
N ARG A 81 2.07 -30.66 -9.62
CA ARG A 81 3.36 -31.09 -10.17
C ARG A 81 3.84 -32.39 -9.54
N GLN A 82 3.74 -32.53 -8.22
CA GLN A 82 4.17 -33.75 -7.54
C GLN A 82 3.29 -34.95 -7.85
N THR A 83 1.97 -34.77 -7.92
CA THR A 83 1.03 -35.85 -8.25
C THR A 83 1.20 -36.30 -9.69
N GLU A 84 1.13 -35.36 -10.64
CA GLU A 84 1.17 -35.68 -12.07
C GLU A 84 2.52 -36.30 -12.48
N LEU A 85 3.65 -35.85 -11.92
CA LEU A 85 4.96 -36.44 -12.22
C LEU A 85 5.15 -37.85 -11.62
N LYS A 86 4.47 -38.16 -10.50
CA LYS A 86 4.51 -39.52 -9.94
C LYS A 86 3.74 -40.52 -10.79
N ASP A 87 2.66 -40.06 -11.40
CA ASP A 87 1.78 -40.89 -12.24
C ASP A 87 2.28 -40.98 -13.70
N ALA A 88 3.28 -40.17 -14.06
CA ALA A 88 3.85 -40.10 -15.40
C ALA A 88 5.01 -41.09 -15.63
N GLY A 89 5.05 -41.68 -16.82
CA GLY A 89 6.26 -42.34 -17.34
C GLY A 89 7.36 -41.33 -17.69
N GLU A 90 8.63 -41.76 -17.67
CA GLU A 90 9.79 -40.90 -17.98
C GLU A 90 9.71 -40.26 -19.37
N ASP A 91 9.07 -40.94 -20.33
CA ASP A 91 8.88 -40.52 -21.72
C ASP A 91 7.90 -39.33 -21.88
N ILE A 92 7.02 -39.09 -20.90
CA ILE A 92 6.03 -38.00 -20.94
C ILE A 92 6.24 -36.94 -19.86
N ALA A 93 7.30 -37.05 -19.04
CA ALA A 93 7.56 -36.14 -17.93
C ALA A 93 7.63 -34.66 -18.36
N GLU A 94 8.20 -34.37 -19.53
CA GLU A 94 8.26 -33.01 -20.09
C GLU A 94 6.86 -32.45 -20.38
N ILE A 95 6.00 -33.25 -21.00
CA ILE A 95 4.62 -32.87 -21.32
C ILE A 95 3.84 -32.57 -20.03
N VAL A 96 4.03 -33.38 -18.99
CA VAL A 96 3.41 -33.18 -17.67
C VAL A 96 3.89 -31.89 -17.00
N MET A 97 5.18 -31.55 -17.12
CA MET A 97 5.69 -30.26 -16.63
C MET A 97 5.06 -29.08 -17.37
N MET A 98 4.91 -29.16 -18.69
CA MET A 98 4.24 -28.12 -19.47
C MET A 98 2.76 -27.98 -19.08
N TYR A 99 2.05 -29.11 -18.93
CA TYR A 99 0.65 -29.14 -18.50
C TYR A 99 0.47 -28.49 -17.12
N THR A 100 1.28 -28.88 -16.13
CA THR A 100 1.17 -28.34 -14.77
C THR A 100 1.51 -26.84 -14.72
N ASN A 101 2.45 -26.37 -15.54
CA ASN A 101 2.73 -24.94 -15.70
C ASN A 101 1.57 -24.18 -16.35
N ALA A 102 0.91 -24.75 -17.35
CA ALA A 102 -0.28 -24.16 -17.95
C ALA A 102 -1.44 -24.06 -16.94
N GLN A 103 -1.64 -25.10 -16.11
CA GLN A 103 -2.62 -25.07 -15.01
C GLN A 103 -2.28 -23.99 -13.96
N HIS A 104 -1.00 -23.79 -13.66
CA HIS A 104 -0.58 -22.72 -12.76
C HIS A 104 -0.91 -21.33 -13.33
N ALA A 105 -0.60 -21.09 -14.60
CA ALA A 105 -0.95 -19.84 -15.28
C ALA A 105 -2.47 -19.59 -15.28
N LEU A 106 -3.26 -20.64 -15.55
CA LEU A 106 -4.71 -20.57 -15.53
C LEU A 106 -5.26 -20.27 -14.12
N CYS A 107 -4.68 -20.86 -13.07
CA CYS A 107 -5.02 -20.56 -11.69
C CYS A 107 -4.80 -19.07 -11.38
N LEU A 108 -3.63 -18.54 -11.74
CA LEU A 108 -3.29 -17.13 -11.51
C LEU A 108 -4.26 -16.20 -12.25
N PHE A 109 -4.55 -16.50 -13.51
CA PHE A 109 -5.48 -15.72 -14.31
C PHE A 109 -6.88 -15.67 -13.68
N ARG A 110 -7.43 -16.84 -13.31
CA ARG A 110 -8.76 -16.93 -12.67
C ARG A 110 -8.79 -16.22 -11.33
N CYS A 111 -7.79 -16.48 -10.48
CA CYS A 111 -7.72 -15.87 -9.17
C CYS A 111 -7.70 -14.34 -9.25
N LYS A 112 -6.87 -13.78 -10.13
CA LYS A 112 -6.81 -12.33 -10.33
C LYS A 112 -8.12 -11.77 -10.85
N ASN A 113 -8.77 -12.44 -11.80
CA ASN A 113 -10.06 -12.02 -12.32
C ASN A 113 -11.19 -12.05 -11.26
N ASP A 114 -11.11 -13.00 -10.33
CA ASP A 114 -12.08 -13.12 -9.22
C ASP A 114 -11.85 -12.07 -8.13
N ARG A 115 -10.59 -11.71 -7.86
CA ARG A 115 -10.21 -10.80 -6.77
C ARG A 115 -10.13 -9.34 -7.21
N LEU A 116 -9.68 -9.08 -8.44
CA LEU A 116 -9.60 -7.77 -9.08
C LEU A 116 -10.81 -7.58 -10.00
N THR A 117 -11.95 -7.30 -9.38
CA THR A 117 -13.25 -7.17 -10.06
C THR A 117 -13.37 -5.83 -10.79
N SER A 118 -14.50 -5.57 -11.46
CA SER A 118 -14.77 -4.25 -12.04
C SER A 118 -14.81 -3.11 -11.01
N MET A 119 -15.15 -3.42 -9.74
CA MET A 119 -15.09 -2.45 -8.66
C MET A 119 -13.64 -2.22 -8.21
N ARG A 120 -12.79 -3.25 -8.24
CA ARG A 120 -11.36 -3.19 -7.88
C ARG A 120 -10.51 -3.60 -9.07
N PRO A 121 -10.46 -2.76 -10.13
CA PRO A 121 -9.85 -3.16 -11.39
C PRO A 121 -8.34 -3.39 -11.22
N PRO A 122 -7.72 -4.18 -12.12
CA PRO A 122 -6.27 -4.20 -12.23
C PRO A 122 -5.72 -2.80 -12.54
N VAL A 123 -4.43 -2.61 -12.28
CA VAL A 123 -3.72 -1.35 -12.61
C VAL A 123 -3.94 -0.99 -14.07
N ASN A 124 -4.32 0.26 -14.31
CA ASN A 124 -4.53 0.79 -15.65
C ASN A 124 -3.26 1.46 -16.19
N ASP A 125 -2.54 2.18 -15.34
CA ASP A 125 -1.33 2.93 -15.66
C ASP A 125 -0.08 2.28 -15.02
N PRO A 126 0.79 1.63 -15.82
CA PRO A 126 2.00 1.00 -15.31
C PRO A 126 2.98 2.01 -14.71
N ASP A 127 2.97 3.27 -15.15
CA ASP A 127 3.88 4.30 -14.64
C ASP A 127 3.51 4.65 -13.20
N VAL A 128 2.21 4.71 -12.88
CA VAL A 128 1.74 4.92 -11.50
C VAL A 128 2.16 3.75 -10.61
N LEU A 129 2.10 2.51 -11.10
CA LEU A 129 2.60 1.35 -10.36
C LEU A 129 4.10 1.46 -10.07
N GLU A 130 4.91 1.89 -11.05
CA GLU A 130 6.35 2.13 -10.85
C GLU A 130 6.60 3.23 -9.82
N GLU A 131 5.85 4.32 -9.86
CA GLU A 131 5.95 5.40 -8.87
C GLU A 131 5.65 4.91 -7.44
N PHE A 132 4.64 4.06 -7.26
CA PHE A 132 4.34 3.46 -5.95
C PHE A 132 5.41 2.48 -5.49
N GLN A 133 5.94 1.66 -6.40
CA GLN A 133 7.08 0.78 -6.10
C GLN A 133 8.33 1.57 -5.69
N ALA A 134 8.54 2.73 -6.32
CA ALA A 134 9.58 3.69 -5.96
C ALA A 134 9.22 4.58 -4.75
N ARG A 135 8.12 4.29 -4.03
CA ARG A 135 7.67 5.02 -2.84
C ARG A 135 7.41 6.52 -3.07
N LYS A 136 7.14 6.96 -4.31
CA LYS A 136 6.88 8.37 -4.66
C LYS A 136 5.79 9.07 -3.85
N PRO A 137 4.68 8.43 -3.42
CA PRO A 137 3.72 9.09 -2.54
C PRO A 137 4.34 9.70 -1.27
N TYR A 138 5.39 9.08 -0.72
CA TYR A 138 6.12 9.62 0.43
C TYR A 138 6.92 10.88 0.11
N GLN A 139 7.40 11.03 -1.13
CA GLN A 139 8.06 12.25 -1.59
C GLN A 139 7.11 13.45 -1.55
N TYR A 140 5.83 13.26 -1.87
CA TYR A 140 4.81 14.30 -1.73
C TYR A 140 4.39 14.51 -0.28
N LEU A 141 4.18 13.42 0.47
CA LEU A 141 3.77 13.48 1.87
C LEU A 141 4.74 14.27 2.75
N GLN A 142 6.06 14.15 2.56
CA GLN A 142 7.01 14.95 3.35
C GLN A 142 6.74 16.45 3.26
N ILE A 143 6.45 16.95 2.05
CA ILE A 143 6.19 18.36 1.81
C ILE A 143 4.83 18.75 2.39
N CYS A 144 3.78 17.92 2.21
CA CYS A 144 2.46 18.22 2.76
C CYS A 144 2.46 18.25 4.30
N TYR A 145 3.16 17.32 4.96
CA TYR A 145 3.35 17.36 6.41
C TYR A 145 4.16 18.57 6.86
N TRP A 146 5.24 18.90 6.15
CA TRP A 146 6.04 20.08 6.44
C TRP A 146 5.19 21.37 6.39
N LYS A 147 4.34 21.51 5.37
CA LYS A 147 3.43 22.66 5.23
C LYS A 147 2.39 22.73 6.35
N GLN A 148 2.00 21.58 6.91
CA GLN A 148 1.14 21.49 8.10
C GLN A 148 1.89 21.63 9.43
N LYS A 149 3.20 21.92 9.40
CA LYS A 149 4.07 22.04 10.57
C LYS A 149 4.21 20.74 11.38
N ASP A 150 3.97 19.60 10.74
CA ASP A 150 4.22 18.29 11.32
C ASP A 150 5.62 17.81 10.92
N LEU A 151 6.62 18.25 11.70
CA LEU A 151 8.03 17.92 11.46
C LEU A 151 8.28 16.40 11.52
N ALA A 152 7.68 15.70 12.49
CA ALA A 152 7.92 14.28 12.69
C ALA A 152 7.44 13.45 11.49
N SER A 153 6.23 13.72 10.99
CA SER A 153 5.70 13.03 9.81
C SER A 153 6.41 13.44 8.52
N ALA A 154 6.91 14.67 8.43
CA ALA A 154 7.73 15.13 7.31
C ALA A 154 9.06 14.35 7.23
N VAL A 155 9.80 14.29 8.34
CA VAL A 155 11.05 13.53 8.46
C VAL A 155 10.83 12.05 8.15
N ARG A 156 9.80 11.44 8.76
CA ARG A 156 9.46 10.04 8.55
C ARG A 156 9.17 9.73 7.08
N SER A 157 8.41 10.59 6.41
CA SER A 157 8.05 10.42 4.99
C SER A 157 9.28 10.59 4.08
N ALA A 158 10.10 11.61 4.33
CA ALA A 158 11.34 11.85 3.58
C ALA A 158 12.31 10.67 3.70
N TYR A 159 12.51 10.16 4.92
CA TYR A 159 13.35 9.00 5.19
C TYR A 159 12.80 7.73 4.51
N THR A 160 11.50 7.46 4.64
CA THR A 160 10.82 6.33 3.97
C THR A 160 11.05 6.32 2.45
N TYR A 161 11.01 7.49 1.80
CA TYR A 161 11.29 7.63 0.38
C TYR A 161 12.78 7.43 0.05
N LEU A 162 13.70 8.00 0.84
CA LEU A 162 15.15 7.89 0.64
C LEU A 162 15.68 6.46 0.78
N VAL A 163 15.08 5.63 1.63
CA VAL A 163 15.46 4.21 1.75
C VAL A 163 15.36 3.50 0.39
N ALA A 164 14.34 3.81 -0.41
CA ALA A 164 14.21 3.27 -1.77
C ALA A 164 14.96 4.10 -2.84
N ASN A 165 15.21 5.39 -2.58
CA ASN A 165 15.76 6.34 -3.55
C ASN A 165 16.98 7.09 -2.98
N PRO A 166 18.09 6.40 -2.66
CA PRO A 166 19.19 6.98 -1.88
C PRO A 166 19.99 8.07 -2.61
N LYS A 167 19.73 8.29 -3.90
CA LYS A 167 20.43 9.29 -4.76
C LYS A 167 19.55 10.49 -5.11
N ASP A 168 18.34 10.59 -4.55
CA ASP A 168 17.42 11.70 -4.80
C ASP A 168 17.91 12.96 -4.05
N GLN A 169 18.59 13.85 -4.78
CA GLN A 169 19.23 15.02 -4.18
C GLN A 169 18.22 15.96 -3.52
N GLU A 170 17.05 16.16 -4.13
CA GLU A 170 16.01 17.03 -3.59
C GLU A 170 15.56 16.55 -2.20
N THR A 171 15.31 15.25 -2.03
CA THR A 171 14.89 14.73 -0.73
C THR A 171 16.03 14.67 0.28
N LEU A 172 17.27 14.45 -0.16
CA LEU A 172 18.44 14.59 0.73
C LEU A 172 18.55 16.01 1.28
N ASP A 173 18.40 17.02 0.43
CA ASP A 173 18.45 18.42 0.84
C ASP A 173 17.28 18.76 1.79
N ASN A 174 16.07 18.28 1.48
CA ASN A 174 14.89 18.45 2.35
C ASN A 174 15.08 17.79 3.72
N LEU A 175 15.60 16.55 3.76
CA LEU A 175 15.82 15.84 5.01
C LEU A 175 16.90 16.54 5.85
N ALA A 176 18.02 16.96 5.23
CA ALA A 176 19.05 17.73 5.91
C ALA A 176 18.46 19.02 6.52
N PHE A 177 17.63 19.73 5.76
CA PHE A 177 16.92 20.90 6.24
C PHE A 177 15.98 20.58 7.42
N TYR A 178 15.24 19.47 7.38
CA TYR A 178 14.38 19.04 8.49
C TYR A 178 15.16 18.71 9.77
N MET A 179 16.35 18.11 9.63
CA MET A 179 17.23 17.76 10.75
C MET A 179 17.77 19.00 11.48
N GLU A 180 17.82 20.16 10.82
CA GLU A 180 18.22 21.44 11.43
C GLU A 180 17.09 22.13 12.21
N GLN A 181 15.85 21.65 12.10
CA GLN A 181 14.70 22.31 12.72
C GLN A 181 14.61 22.03 14.21
N ASN A 182 14.13 23.03 14.96
CA ASN A 182 13.82 22.87 16.38
C ASN A 182 12.75 21.78 16.56
N GLY A 183 13.04 20.81 17.43
CA GLY A 183 12.15 19.67 17.70
C GLY A 183 12.49 18.42 16.90
N TYR A 184 13.48 18.45 16.02
CA TYR A 184 14.03 17.25 15.42
C TYR A 184 14.64 16.30 16.47
N ASN A 185 14.44 15.00 16.25
CA ASN A 185 15.09 13.90 16.98
C ASN A 185 15.40 12.77 15.99
N GLU A 186 16.53 12.08 16.16
CA GLU A 186 16.92 10.89 15.40
C GLU A 186 15.85 9.80 15.42
N ASP A 187 15.08 9.66 16.50
CA ASP A 187 13.97 8.70 16.61
C ASP A 187 12.85 8.92 15.57
N MET A 188 12.86 10.06 14.85
CA MET A 188 11.92 10.34 13.75
C MET A 188 12.31 9.67 12.43
N LEU A 189 13.56 9.19 12.30
CA LEU A 189 14.08 8.51 11.11
C LEU A 189 13.59 7.06 11.04
N ILE A 190 12.29 6.89 10.83
CA ILE A 190 11.63 5.59 10.77
C ILE A 190 11.16 5.35 9.33
N ASP A 191 11.58 4.22 8.75
CA ASP A 191 11.01 3.78 7.48
C ASP A 191 9.62 3.18 7.71
N ALA A 192 8.58 3.86 7.23
CA ALA A 192 7.20 3.41 7.35
C ALA A 192 6.91 2.12 6.57
N ARG A 193 7.79 1.73 5.65
CA ARG A 193 7.70 0.51 4.84
C ARG A 193 8.67 -0.58 5.27
N GLN A 194 9.40 -0.39 6.38
CA GLN A 194 10.33 -1.39 6.90
C GLN A 194 9.59 -2.69 7.25
N MET A 195 10.14 -3.83 6.83
CA MET A 195 9.53 -5.12 7.18
C MET A 195 9.89 -5.50 8.61
N LYS A 196 8.96 -6.12 9.34
CA LYS A 196 9.14 -6.47 10.76
C LYS A 196 10.35 -7.37 11.03
N TYR A 197 10.76 -8.19 10.06
CA TYR A 197 11.92 -9.06 10.22
C TYR A 197 13.26 -8.32 10.05
N GLU A 198 13.28 -7.18 9.35
CA GLU A 198 14.50 -6.37 9.14
C GLU A 198 14.92 -5.70 10.44
N VAL A 199 13.96 -5.35 11.31
CA VAL A 199 14.21 -4.78 12.65
C VAL A 199 14.96 -5.77 13.56
N ASN A 200 14.67 -7.06 13.44
CA ASN A 200 15.26 -8.10 14.28
C ASN A 200 16.74 -8.37 13.95
N GLU A 201 17.17 -8.06 12.73
CA GLU A 201 18.55 -8.28 12.30
C GLU A 201 19.50 -7.24 12.91
N TYR A 202 19.06 -5.99 13.09
CA TYR A 202 19.84 -4.94 13.75
C TYR A 202 20.05 -5.17 15.25
N HIS A 203 19.11 -5.82 15.94
CA HIS A 203 19.26 -6.18 17.37
C HIS A 203 20.08 -7.45 17.62
N ALA A 204 20.37 -8.25 16.59
CA ALA A 204 21.20 -9.44 16.71
C ALA A 204 22.72 -9.15 16.63
N PHE A 205 23.10 -7.93 16.26
CA PHE A 205 24.49 -7.48 16.10
C PHE A 205 24.87 -6.29 17.01
N GLY A 206 24.01 -5.92 17.97
CA GLY A 206 24.24 -4.88 18.97
C GLY A 206 24.68 -5.41 20.32
#